data_AF-A0A6N9THY9-F1
#
_entry.id   AF-A0A6N9THY9-F1
#
_cell.length_a   1.000
_cell.length_b   1.000
_cell.length_c   1.000
_cell.angle_alpha   90.00
_cell.angle_beta   90.00
_cell.angle_gamma   90.00
#
_symmetry.space_group_name_H-M   'P 1'
#
loop_
_entity.id
_entity.type
_entity.pdbx_description
1 polymer ?
#
loop_
_entity_poly.entity_id
_entity_poly.type
_entity_poly.pdbx_seq_one_letter_code
_entity_poly.pdbx_strand_id
1 'polypeptide(L)'
;MAQVLKTDSARLSEHNSELEIEKESERENNQETPQYICGVAVSLEIIGGKWKGVILWHLCHKTLRFSQLRRRLQGVTQKMLTQQLRELERDKLVNRKVYAEVPPRVEYSLTELGRTLEPTLRQLCEWGKDYNDNHR
;
A
#
# COMPACT_ATOMS: atom_id res chain seq x y z
N MET A 1 36.30 49.64 36.24
CA MET A 1 37.33 48.79 35.59
C MET A 1 37.02 47.34 35.87
N ALA A 2 36.28 46.68 34.98
CA ALA A 2 36.29 45.24 34.70
C ALA A 2 35.07 44.92 33.82
N GLN A 3 35.33 44.70 32.53
CA GLN A 3 34.35 44.25 31.54
C GLN A 3 33.83 42.87 31.94
N VAL A 4 32.52 42.70 32.05
CA VAL A 4 31.87 41.37 32.06
C VAL A 4 31.15 41.23 30.74
N LEU A 5 31.84 40.71 29.71
CA LEU A 5 31.22 40.18 28.50
C LEU A 5 32.18 39.17 27.84
N LYS A 6 32.07 37.90 28.24
CA LYS A 6 32.37 36.75 27.38
C LYS A 6 31.31 35.70 27.65
N THR A 7 30.15 35.92 27.05
CA THR A 7 29.10 34.89 26.90
C THR A 7 29.63 33.80 25.96
N ASP A 8 29.65 32.57 26.46
CA ASP A 8 30.10 31.37 25.77
C ASP A 8 29.30 31.10 24.48
N SER A 9 29.89 31.46 23.35
CA SER A 9 29.38 31.18 21.99
C SER A 9 29.15 29.69 21.74
N ALA A 10 29.95 28.81 22.36
CA ALA A 10 29.84 27.36 22.21
C ALA A 10 28.56 26.79 22.87
N ARG A 11 28.18 27.33 24.03
CA ARG A 11 27.00 26.88 24.79
C ARG A 11 25.68 27.26 24.11
N LEU A 12 25.67 28.39 23.40
CA LEU A 12 24.53 28.83 22.58
C LEU A 12 24.41 28.03 21.27
N SER A 13 25.54 27.57 20.70
CA SER A 13 25.56 26.74 19.49
C SER A 13 25.05 25.32 19.75
N GLU A 14 25.43 24.70 20.87
CA GLU A 14 24.95 23.38 21.27
C GLU A 14 23.45 23.41 21.61
N HIS A 15 22.99 24.46 22.31
CA HIS A 15 21.58 24.59 22.66
C HIS A 15 20.68 24.88 21.44
N ASN A 16 21.18 25.64 20.45
CA ASN A 16 20.44 25.87 19.20
C ASN A 16 20.35 24.61 18.33
N SER A 17 21.34 23.73 18.37
CA SER A 17 21.31 22.47 17.61
C SER A 17 20.38 21.43 18.25
N GLU A 18 20.31 21.35 19.59
CA GLU A 18 19.30 20.54 20.29
C GLU A 18 17.86 21.02 20.02
N LEU A 19 17.63 22.35 20.03
CA LEU A 19 16.34 22.97 19.73
C LEU A 19 15.92 22.80 18.25
N GLU A 20 16.87 22.66 17.33
CA GLU A 20 16.59 22.37 15.92
C GLU A 20 16.23 20.90 15.71
N ILE A 21 16.89 19.97 16.41
CA ILE A 21 16.62 18.53 16.39
C ILE A 21 15.22 18.21 16.96
N GLU A 22 14.82 18.86 18.07
CA GLU A 22 13.47 18.70 18.63
C GLU A 22 12.38 19.22 17.65
N LYS A 23 12.64 20.35 16.99
CA LYS A 23 11.71 20.92 15.98
C LYS A 23 11.63 20.12 14.69
N GLU A 24 12.67 19.37 14.32
CA GLU A 24 12.65 18.47 13.16
C GLU A 24 11.86 17.19 13.45
N SER A 25 11.99 16.64 14.66
CA SER A 25 11.19 15.51 15.17
C SER A 25 9.67 15.82 15.21
N GLU A 26 9.29 17.04 15.57
CA GLU A 26 7.88 17.45 15.60
C GLU A 26 7.27 17.68 14.19
N ARG A 27 8.09 17.97 13.17
CA ARG A 27 7.62 18.19 11.79
C ARG A 27 7.30 16.90 11.03
N GLU A 28 7.87 15.77 11.43
CA GLU A 28 7.65 14.49 10.74
C GLU A 28 6.35 13.76 11.14
N ASN A 29 5.64 14.22 12.18
CA ASN A 29 4.55 13.43 12.77
C ASN A 29 3.13 13.95 12.49
N ASN A 30 2.93 14.88 11.54
CA ASN A 30 1.61 15.40 11.21
C ASN A 30 0.98 14.75 9.96
N GLN A 31 1.05 13.42 9.87
CA GLN A 31 0.22 12.65 8.94
C GLN A 31 -1.12 12.39 9.60
N GLU A 32 -2.09 13.30 9.42
CA GLU A 32 -3.48 13.07 9.79
C GLU A 32 -3.98 11.79 9.08
N THR A 33 -4.13 10.70 9.83
CA THR A 33 -4.75 9.48 9.30
C THR A 33 -6.22 9.77 9.02
N PRO A 34 -6.75 9.48 7.82
CA PRO A 34 -8.15 9.70 7.51
C PRO A 34 -9.04 8.99 8.53
N GLN A 35 -9.94 9.73 9.19
CA GLN A 35 -10.91 9.12 10.09
C GLN A 35 -12.02 8.47 9.26
N TYR A 36 -11.97 7.14 9.17
CA TYR A 36 -12.95 6.38 8.40
C TYR A 36 -14.29 6.26 9.15
N ILE A 37 -15.39 6.43 8.42
CA ILE A 37 -16.76 6.35 8.95
C ILE A 37 -17.11 4.92 9.42
N CYS A 38 -16.56 3.88 8.77
CA CYS A 38 -16.72 2.48 9.17
C CYS A 38 -15.69 1.57 8.47
N GLY A 39 -15.59 0.30 8.90
CA GLY A 39 -14.68 -0.69 8.30
C GLY A 39 -14.92 -0.97 6.80
N VAL A 40 -16.14 -0.76 6.31
CA VAL A 40 -16.45 -0.86 4.87
C VAL A 40 -15.74 0.24 4.09
N ALA A 41 -15.71 1.48 4.62
CA ALA A 41 -15.03 2.59 3.97
C ALA A 41 -13.53 2.32 3.82
N VAL A 42 -12.87 1.82 4.88
CA VAL A 42 -11.46 1.41 4.83
C VAL A 42 -11.25 0.33 3.77
N SER A 43 -12.12 -0.69 3.76
CA SER A 43 -12.03 -1.80 2.82
C SER A 43 -12.14 -1.32 1.37
N LEU A 44 -13.07 -0.42 1.08
CA LEU A 44 -13.26 0.15 -0.26
C LEU A 44 -12.10 1.03 -0.71
N GLU A 45 -11.41 1.73 0.20
CA GLU A 45 -10.18 2.44 -0.15
C GLU A 45 -9.06 1.47 -0.55
N ILE A 46 -8.87 0.41 0.23
CA ILE A 46 -7.76 -0.52 0.04
C ILE A 46 -8.01 -1.40 -1.19
N ILE A 47 -9.18 -2.03 -1.31
CA ILE A 47 -9.46 -3.07 -2.32
C ILE A 47 -10.56 -2.70 -3.32
N GLY A 48 -11.16 -1.53 -3.20
CA GLY A 48 -12.18 -1.06 -4.12
C GLY A 48 -11.62 -0.69 -5.51
N GLY A 49 -12.53 -0.19 -6.34
CA GLY A 49 -12.25 0.07 -7.75
C GLY A 49 -12.34 -1.17 -8.64
N LYS A 50 -12.13 -0.98 -9.95
CA LYS A 50 -12.41 -2.01 -10.96
C LYS A 50 -11.46 -3.22 -10.91
N TRP A 51 -10.21 -3.02 -10.47
CA TRP A 51 -9.14 -3.99 -10.73
C TRP A 51 -8.58 -4.68 -9.49
N LYS A 52 -8.48 -4.01 -8.34
CA LYS A 52 -7.82 -4.55 -7.14
C LYS A 52 -8.47 -5.85 -6.66
N GLY A 53 -9.79 -5.86 -6.48
CA GLY A 53 -10.53 -7.07 -6.11
C GLY A 53 -10.32 -8.24 -7.08
N VAL A 54 -10.30 -7.98 -8.39
CA VAL A 54 -10.09 -9.01 -9.42
C VAL A 54 -8.65 -9.55 -9.39
N ILE A 55 -7.64 -8.70 -9.17
CA ILE A 55 -6.24 -9.11 -9.00
C ILE A 55 -6.13 -10.04 -7.79
N LEU A 56 -6.63 -9.59 -6.63
CA LEU A 56 -6.56 -10.35 -5.38
C LEU A 56 -7.27 -11.70 -5.51
N TRP A 57 -8.46 -11.73 -6.13
CA TRP A 57 -9.19 -12.96 -6.40
C TRP A 57 -8.36 -13.98 -7.18
N HIS A 58 -7.67 -13.55 -8.24
CA HIS A 58 -6.81 -14.46 -9.00
C HIS A 58 -5.59 -14.93 -8.22
N LEU A 59 -5.01 -14.06 -7.38
CA LEU A 59 -3.86 -14.40 -6.54
C LEU A 59 -4.21 -15.31 -5.35
N CYS A 60 -5.48 -15.35 -4.92
CA CYS A 60 -5.96 -16.35 -3.97
C CYS A 60 -5.73 -17.78 -4.49
N HIS A 61 -5.83 -17.99 -5.80
CA HIS A 61 -5.73 -19.34 -6.37
C HIS A 61 -4.29 -19.77 -6.63
N LYS A 62 -3.40 -18.84 -7.01
CA LYS A 62 -2.00 -19.14 -7.30
C LYS A 62 -1.15 -17.88 -7.45
N THR A 63 0.16 -18.08 -7.31
CA THR A 63 1.19 -17.13 -7.75
C THR A 63 1.13 -16.92 -9.26
N LEU A 64 1.23 -15.67 -9.72
CA LEU A 64 1.10 -15.28 -11.13
C LEU A 64 2.18 -14.30 -11.57
N ARG A 65 2.60 -14.38 -12.83
CA ARG A 65 3.41 -13.36 -13.50
C ARG A 65 2.54 -12.21 -14.04
N PHE A 66 3.16 -11.06 -14.31
CA PHE A 66 2.47 -9.88 -14.86
C PHE A 66 1.62 -10.18 -16.10
N SER A 67 2.19 -10.90 -17.08
CA SER A 67 1.49 -11.26 -18.32
C SER A 67 0.29 -12.18 -18.09
N GLN A 68 0.36 -13.05 -17.07
CA GLN A 68 -0.72 -13.95 -16.71
C GLN A 68 -1.87 -13.20 -16.02
N LEU A 69 -1.57 -12.21 -15.19
CA LEU A 69 -2.57 -11.29 -14.63
C LEU A 69 -3.22 -10.46 -15.73
N ARG A 70 -2.42 -9.81 -16.59
CA ARG A 70 -2.93 -8.98 -17.69
C ARG A 70 -3.87 -9.73 -18.64
N ARG A 71 -3.59 -10.99 -18.94
CA ARG A 71 -4.48 -11.83 -19.78
C ARG A 71 -5.82 -12.14 -19.11
N ARG A 72 -5.86 -12.24 -17.78
CA ARG A 72 -7.10 -12.49 -17.01
C ARG A 72 -7.93 -11.23 -16.87
N LEU A 73 -7.29 -10.08 -16.71
CA LEU A 73 -7.93 -8.78 -16.59
C LEU A 73 -8.13 -8.16 -17.98
N GLN A 74 -9.06 -8.70 -18.77
CA GLN A 74 -9.34 -8.18 -20.12
C GLN A 74 -9.68 -6.69 -20.07
N GLY A 75 -9.01 -5.89 -20.92
CA GLY A 75 -9.19 -4.44 -20.98
C GLY A 75 -8.31 -3.63 -19.99
N VAL A 76 -7.53 -4.27 -19.12
CA VAL A 76 -6.55 -3.54 -18.29
C VAL A 76 -5.34 -3.11 -19.13
N THR A 77 -4.97 -1.84 -19.04
CA THR A 77 -3.73 -1.36 -19.66
C THR A 77 -2.53 -1.77 -18.81
N GLN A 78 -1.35 -1.86 -19.41
CA GLN A 78 -0.12 -2.17 -18.69
C GLN A 78 0.17 -1.14 -17.59
N LYS A 79 0.01 0.16 -17.89
CA LYS A 79 0.17 1.24 -16.91
C LYS A 79 -0.78 1.06 -15.72
N MET A 80 -2.05 0.75 -15.99
CA MET A 80 -3.05 0.55 -14.94
C MET A 80 -2.70 -0.67 -14.07
N LEU A 81 -2.40 -1.83 -14.67
CA LEU A 81 -2.06 -3.02 -13.89
C LEU A 81 -0.81 -2.81 -13.02
N THR A 82 0.23 -2.15 -13.56
CA THR A 82 1.42 -1.79 -12.77
C THR A 82 1.07 -0.91 -11.59
N GLN A 83 0.22 0.11 -11.80
CA GLN A 83 -0.22 1.02 -10.73
C GLN A 83 -0.95 0.26 -9.63
N GLN A 84 -1.91 -0.59 -10.00
CA GLN A 84 -2.70 -1.36 -9.04
C GLN A 84 -1.85 -2.37 -8.25
N LEU A 85 -0.88 -3.03 -8.90
CA LEU A 85 0.03 -3.95 -8.20
C LEU A 85 0.95 -3.22 -7.22
N ARG A 86 1.44 -2.02 -7.55
CA ARG A 86 2.24 -1.19 -6.64
C ARG A 86 1.43 -0.74 -5.43
N GLU A 87 0.18 -0.34 -5.65
CA GLU A 87 -0.73 0.01 -4.55
C GLU A 87 -0.97 -1.19 -3.63
N LEU A 88 -1.30 -2.35 -4.18
CA LEU A 88 -1.52 -3.58 -3.39
C LEU A 88 -0.26 -4.07 -2.66
N GLU A 89 0.93 -3.82 -3.22
CA GLU A 89 2.22 -4.09 -2.57
C GLU A 89 2.47 -3.13 -1.41
N ARG A 90 2.24 -1.83 -1.60
CA ARG A 90 2.33 -0.81 -0.56
C ARG A 90 1.34 -1.07 0.58
N ASP A 91 0.13 -1.47 0.25
CA ASP A 91 -0.94 -1.80 1.20
C ASP A 91 -0.71 -3.19 1.85
N LYS A 92 0.43 -3.84 1.57
CA LYS A 92 0.90 -5.12 2.13
C LYS A 92 -0.01 -6.31 1.83
N LEU A 93 -0.81 -6.26 0.78
CA LEU A 93 -1.68 -7.36 0.35
C LEU A 93 -1.01 -8.29 -0.66
N VAL A 94 -0.08 -7.76 -1.47
CA VAL A 94 0.62 -8.50 -2.52
C VAL A 94 2.12 -8.48 -2.29
N ASN A 95 2.74 -9.65 -2.34
CA ASN A 95 4.19 -9.81 -2.38
C ASN A 95 4.67 -9.89 -3.84
N ARG A 96 5.66 -9.06 -4.20
CA ARG A 96 6.36 -9.07 -5.48
C ARG A 96 7.73 -9.72 -5.33
N LYS A 97 7.96 -10.85 -6.00
CA LYS A 97 9.23 -11.57 -5.98
C LYS A 97 9.93 -11.51 -7.33
N VAL A 98 11.18 -11.05 -7.34
CA VAL A 98 12.05 -11.04 -8.52
C VAL A 98 12.96 -12.26 -8.46
N TYR A 99 13.03 -12.98 -9.57
CA TYR A 99 13.95 -14.11 -9.75
C TYR A 99 15.02 -13.70 -10.77
N ALA A 100 16.27 -13.63 -10.31
CA ALA A 100 17.44 -13.33 -11.12
C ALA A 100 17.93 -14.61 -11.85
N GLU A 101 17.04 -15.25 -12.59
CA GLU A 101 17.34 -16.38 -13.48
C GLU A 101 17.37 -15.89 -14.94
N VAL A 102 17.74 -16.75 -15.89
CA VAL A 102 17.69 -16.45 -17.33
C VAL A 102 16.56 -17.26 -17.95
N PRO A 103 15.50 -16.63 -18.50
CA PRO A 103 15.22 -15.20 -18.50
C PRO A 103 14.70 -14.70 -17.14
N PRO A 104 14.95 -13.43 -16.77
CA PRO A 104 14.48 -12.88 -15.50
C PRO A 104 12.96 -12.89 -15.44
N ARG A 105 12.40 -13.27 -14.28
CA ARG A 105 10.94 -13.26 -14.07
C ARG A 105 10.55 -12.56 -12.78
N VAL A 106 9.33 -12.02 -12.79
CA VAL A 106 8.69 -11.40 -11.64
C VAL A 106 7.38 -12.11 -11.39
N GLU A 107 7.16 -12.48 -10.13
CA GLU A 107 5.93 -13.12 -9.67
C GLU A 107 5.25 -12.30 -8.60
N TYR A 108 3.93 -12.44 -8.55
CA TYR A 108 3.04 -11.82 -7.59
C TYR A 108 2.28 -12.91 -6.86
N SER A 109 2.17 -12.77 -5.55
CA SER A 109 1.48 -13.68 -4.64
C SER A 109 0.80 -12.87 -3.54
N LEU A 110 -0.22 -13.41 -2.89
CA LEU A 110 -0.77 -12.77 -1.69
C LEU A 110 0.24 -12.87 -0.53
N THR A 111 0.30 -11.84 0.29
CA THR A 111 0.91 -11.91 1.63
C THR A 111 -0.02 -12.68 2.58
N GLU A 112 0.44 -12.95 3.81
CA GLU A 112 -0.43 -13.50 4.87
C GLU A 112 -1.63 -12.59 5.14
N LEU A 113 -1.43 -11.26 5.20
CA LEU A 113 -2.53 -10.30 5.30
C LEU A 113 -3.46 -10.36 4.08
N GLY A 114 -2.92 -10.42 2.86
CA GLY A 114 -3.73 -10.56 1.66
C GLY A 114 -4.60 -11.82 1.65
N ARG A 115 -4.13 -12.91 2.27
CA ARG A 115 -4.88 -14.17 2.40
C ARG A 115 -6.09 -14.05 3.32
N THR A 116 -6.06 -13.17 4.33
CA THR A 116 -7.21 -12.98 5.23
C THR A 116 -8.43 -12.38 4.52
N LEU A 117 -8.24 -11.80 3.33
CA LEU A 117 -9.34 -11.28 2.49
C LEU A 117 -10.05 -12.34 1.65
N GLU A 118 -9.49 -13.55 1.53
CA GLU A 118 -10.08 -14.60 0.68
C GLU A 118 -11.56 -14.89 1.00
N PRO A 119 -11.97 -15.06 2.28
CA PRO A 119 -13.38 -15.31 2.60
C PRO A 119 -14.31 -14.16 2.19
N THR A 120 -13.86 -12.92 2.34
CA THR A 120 -14.62 -11.72 1.95
C THR A 120 -14.76 -11.63 0.42
N LEU A 121 -13.67 -11.89 -0.32
CA LEU A 121 -13.70 -11.90 -1.78
C LEU A 121 -14.61 -13.02 -2.32
N ARG A 122 -14.66 -14.16 -1.63
CA ARG A 122 -15.56 -15.27 -1.96
C ARG A 122 -17.02 -14.87 -1.80
N GLN A 123 -17.39 -14.27 -0.68
CA GLN A 123 -18.75 -13.75 -0.45
C GLN A 123 -19.14 -12.69 -1.49
N LEU A 124 -18.22 -11.77 -1.83
CA LEU A 124 -18.44 -10.80 -2.90
C LEU A 124 -18.65 -11.47 -4.26
N CYS A 125 -17.90 -12.54 -4.56
CA CYS A 125 -18.04 -13.29 -5.81
C CYS A 125 -19.39 -14.02 -5.88
N GLU A 126 -19.82 -14.66 -4.80
CA GLU A 126 -21.12 -15.34 -4.70
C GLU A 126 -22.26 -14.34 -4.88
N TRP A 127 -22.25 -13.25 -4.10
CA TRP A 127 -23.23 -12.18 -4.24
C TRP A 127 -23.27 -11.60 -5.65
N GLY A 128 -22.10 -11.41 -6.29
CA GLY A 128 -22.03 -10.87 -7.65
C GLY A 128 -22.61 -11.81 -8.71
N LYS A 129 -22.48 -13.13 -8.52
CA LYS A 129 -23.14 -14.13 -9.39
C LYS A 129 -24.65 -14.08 -9.21
N ASP A 130 -25.12 -14.14 -7.97
CA ASP A 130 -26.54 -14.09 -7.65
C ASP A 130 -27.19 -12.80 -8.16
N TYR A 131 -26.51 -11.66 -8.03
CA TYR A 131 -26.99 -10.39 -8.57
C TYR A 131 -27.10 -10.43 -10.10
N ASN A 132 -26.07 -10.93 -10.78
CA ASN A 132 -26.05 -11.02 -12.24
C ASN A 132 -27.13 -11.96 -12.78
N ASP A 133 -27.42 -13.07 -12.10
CA ASP A 133 -28.40 -14.05 -12.55
C ASP A 133 -29.85 -13.58 -12.30
N ASN A 134 -30.07 -12.69 -11.33
CA ASN A 134 -31.41 -12.24 -10.94
C ASN A 134 -31.79 -10.83 -11.41
N HIS A 135 -30.83 -9.98 -11.81
CA HIS A 135 -31.08 -8.55 -12.08
C HIS A 135 -30.53 -8.04 -13.41
N ARG A 136 -29.92 -8.89 -14.23
CA ARG A 136 -29.33 -8.49 -15.51
C ARG A 136 -29.73 -9.46 -16.61
#